data_AF-A0A0N1MS75-F1
#
_entry.id   AF-A0A0N1MS75-F1
#
_cell.length_a   1.000
_cell.length_b   1.000
_cell.length_c   1.000
_cell.angle_alpha   90.00
_cell.angle_beta   90.00
_cell.angle_gamma   90.00
#
_symmetry.space_group_name_H-M   'P 1'
#
loop_
_entity.id
_entity.type
_entity.pdbx_description
1 polymer ?
#
loop_
_entity_poly.entity_id
_entity_poly.type
_entity_poly.pdbx_seq_one_letter_code
_entity_poly.pdbx_strand_id
1 'polypeptide(L)'
;MLSPFYQQHADYVSISREQGCRFAKCIADDYNPLHDKDAKKFCAPGDLLFSLVLDRYGLSERMEFTFSGMVDENTKLHFPEGADEFEITSGDKVILKVKREGKTSQCPTLTNSLIKNYVEFSGTTFPHVIIPLMGKQEVMINPARPMVIYESMLINLDNIDITAPTLEFAEPSFEYTGKRGKITLRFNLLENGVKVGCGEKHMVVSGIREYCQTTVDDLIAFYNERKATLKPA
;
A
#
# COMPACT_ATOMS: atom_id res chain seq x y z
N MET A 1 7.73 0.06 15.73
CA MET A 1 6.28 0.06 15.43
C MET A 1 5.81 -1.28 14.85
N LEU A 2 6.57 -1.90 13.93
CA LEU A 2 6.09 -3.02 13.12
C LEU A 2 6.20 -4.41 13.76
N SER A 3 6.97 -4.56 14.85
CA SER A 3 7.29 -5.86 15.46
C SER A 3 6.08 -6.77 15.77
N PRO A 4 4.85 -6.29 16.06
CA PRO A 4 3.71 -7.18 16.24
C PRO A 4 3.20 -7.82 14.93
N PHE A 5 3.60 -7.34 13.76
CA PHE A 5 2.96 -7.66 12.47
C PHE A 5 3.79 -8.57 11.57
N TYR A 6 4.91 -9.08 12.04
CA TYR A 6 5.73 -10.06 11.34
C TYR A 6 6.49 -10.91 12.33
N GLN A 7 7.09 -12.00 11.85
CA GLN A 7 8.01 -12.81 12.63
C GLN A 7 9.37 -12.83 11.93
N GLN A 8 10.41 -12.44 12.66
CA GLN A 8 11.79 -12.58 12.21
C GLN A 8 12.30 -13.97 12.58
N HIS A 9 12.76 -14.71 11.58
CA HIS A 9 13.52 -15.97 11.73
C HIS A 9 15.01 -15.70 11.52
N ALA A 10 15.85 -16.73 11.49
CA ALA A 10 17.29 -16.55 11.30
C ALA A 10 17.61 -15.85 9.96
N ASP A 11 16.99 -16.30 8.87
CA ASP A 11 17.34 -15.94 7.49
C ASP A 11 16.16 -15.36 6.68
N TYR A 12 14.95 -15.34 7.25
CA TYR A 12 13.77 -14.82 6.58
C TYR A 12 12.78 -14.14 7.54
N VAL A 13 11.84 -13.40 6.96
CA VAL A 13 10.66 -12.86 7.62
C VAL A 13 9.42 -13.60 7.12
N SER A 14 8.50 -13.91 8.02
CA SER A 14 7.16 -14.42 7.68
C SER A 14 6.07 -13.53 8.25
N ILE A 15 4.89 -13.55 7.63
CA ILE A 15 3.71 -12.82 8.09
C ILE A 15 2.56 -13.82 8.20
N SER A 16 2.06 -14.06 9.42
CA SER A 16 0.88 -14.92 9.59
C SER A 16 -0.40 -14.23 9.12
N ARG A 17 -1.46 -15.03 8.90
CA ARG A 17 -2.82 -14.53 8.62
C ARG A 17 -3.29 -13.52 9.65
N GLU A 18 -3.12 -13.82 10.94
CA GLU A 18 -3.48 -12.93 12.05
C GLU A 18 -2.66 -11.64 12.03
N GLN A 19 -1.35 -11.73 11.79
CA GLN A 19 -0.46 -10.58 11.76
C GLN A 19 -0.82 -9.61 10.63
N GLY A 20 -0.98 -10.12 9.41
CA GLY A 20 -1.34 -9.29 8.26
C GLY A 20 -2.76 -8.72 8.37
N CYS A 21 -3.72 -9.52 8.85
CA CYS A 21 -5.08 -9.05 9.13
C CYS A 21 -5.08 -7.91 10.16
N ARG A 22 -4.37 -8.09 11.28
CA ARG A 22 -4.29 -7.06 12.32
C ARG A 22 -3.62 -5.79 11.84
N PHE A 23 -2.55 -5.89 11.03
CA PHE A 23 -1.95 -4.71 10.41
C PHE A 23 -2.96 -3.98 9.53
N ALA A 24 -3.67 -4.72 8.67
CA ALA A 24 -4.68 -4.15 7.78
C ALA A 24 -5.74 -3.37 8.54
N LYS A 25 -6.35 -3.95 9.59
CA LYS A 25 -7.47 -3.32 10.30
C LYS A 25 -7.04 -2.25 11.30
N CYS A 26 -5.98 -2.50 12.07
CA CYS A 26 -5.57 -1.61 13.17
C CYS A 26 -4.67 -0.46 12.74
N ILE A 27 -3.86 -0.65 11.71
CA ILE A 27 -2.83 0.32 11.30
C ILE A 27 -3.21 0.94 9.96
N ALA A 28 -3.51 0.10 8.96
CA ALA A 28 -3.81 0.56 7.61
C ALA A 28 -5.26 0.98 7.39
N ASP A 29 -6.17 0.77 8.35
CA ASP A 29 -7.61 1.03 8.19
C ASP A 29 -8.20 0.41 6.91
N ASP A 30 -7.64 -0.72 6.47
CA ASP A 30 -7.97 -1.43 5.22
C ASP A 30 -8.86 -2.66 5.49
N TYR A 31 -10.11 -2.55 5.06
CA TYR A 31 -11.14 -3.56 5.28
C TYR A 31 -11.36 -4.51 4.09
N ASN A 32 -10.46 -4.50 3.10
CA ASN A 32 -10.50 -5.43 1.98
C ASN A 32 -10.53 -6.90 2.48
N PRO A 33 -11.50 -7.73 2.03
CA PRO A 33 -11.59 -9.15 2.41
C PRO A 33 -10.34 -9.98 2.09
N LEU A 34 -9.50 -9.54 1.14
CA LEU A 34 -8.23 -10.21 0.81
C LEU A 34 -7.29 -10.34 2.02
N HIS A 35 -7.38 -9.40 2.97
CA HIS A 35 -6.54 -9.36 4.17
C HIS A 35 -7.17 -10.06 5.37
N ASP A 36 -8.36 -10.64 5.23
CA ASP A 36 -9.02 -11.35 6.33
C ASP A 36 -8.28 -12.66 6.62
N LYS A 37 -8.05 -12.96 7.90
CA LYS A 37 -7.37 -14.19 8.32
C LYS A 37 -8.07 -15.45 7.80
N ASP A 38 -9.40 -15.42 7.70
CA ASP A 38 -10.25 -16.53 7.25
C ASP A 38 -10.53 -16.49 5.73
N ALA A 39 -9.88 -15.59 4.98
CA ALA A 39 -10.05 -15.50 3.54
C ALA A 39 -9.61 -16.80 2.84
N LYS A 40 -10.40 -17.24 1.85
CA LYS A 40 -10.06 -18.39 0.99
C LYS A 40 -8.69 -18.24 0.35
N LYS A 41 -8.33 -17.01 -0.02
CA LYS A 41 -7.00 -16.63 -0.49
C LYS A 41 -6.58 -15.40 0.29
N PHE A 42 -5.72 -15.60 1.29
CA PHE A 42 -5.15 -14.52 2.07
C PHE A 42 -4.00 -13.88 1.32
N CYS A 43 -3.84 -12.57 1.48
CA CYS A 43 -2.62 -11.85 1.12
C CYS A 43 -2.32 -10.85 2.24
N ALA A 44 -1.07 -10.76 2.68
CA ALA A 44 -0.65 -9.69 3.55
C ALA A 44 -0.73 -8.33 2.82
N PRO A 45 -0.99 -7.21 3.53
CA PRO A 45 -1.02 -5.88 2.93
C PRO A 45 0.33 -5.50 2.31
N GLY A 46 0.32 -4.98 1.08
CA GLY A 46 1.53 -4.46 0.43
C GLY A 46 2.17 -3.31 1.22
N ASP A 47 1.35 -2.53 1.93
CA ASP A 47 1.80 -1.44 2.79
C ASP A 47 2.64 -1.96 3.97
N LEU A 48 2.38 -3.16 4.48
CA LEU A 48 3.23 -3.80 5.49
C LEU A 48 4.60 -4.16 4.90
N LEU A 49 4.64 -4.72 3.69
CA LEU A 49 5.90 -5.05 3.03
C LEU A 49 6.73 -3.80 2.76
N PHE A 50 6.11 -2.74 2.24
CA PHE A 50 6.73 -1.41 2.10
C PHE A 50 7.28 -0.90 3.43
N SER A 51 6.49 -1.00 4.51
CA SER A 51 6.89 -0.56 5.85
C SER A 51 8.13 -1.31 6.36
N LEU A 52 8.20 -2.63 6.12
CA LEU A 52 9.35 -3.45 6.50
C LEU A 52 10.62 -3.07 5.72
N VAL A 53 10.49 -2.66 4.47
CA VAL A 53 11.64 -2.15 3.69
C VAL A 53 12.15 -0.85 4.31
N LEU A 54 11.27 0.09 4.61
CA LEU A 54 11.68 1.36 5.21
C LEU A 54 12.29 1.17 6.61
N ASP A 55 11.71 0.31 7.44
CA ASP A 55 12.23 -0.02 8.78
C ASP A 55 13.63 -0.66 8.72
N ARG A 56 13.92 -1.44 7.68
CA ARG A 56 15.20 -2.15 7.51
C ARG A 56 16.27 -1.33 6.82
N TYR A 57 15.92 -0.61 5.77
CA TYR A 57 16.87 0.05 4.87
C TYR A 57 16.84 1.57 4.94
N GLY A 58 15.94 2.14 5.75
CA GLY A 58 15.75 3.57 5.85
C GLY A 58 15.11 4.17 4.60
N LEU A 59 15.23 5.49 4.48
CA LEU A 59 14.70 6.28 3.38
C LEU A 59 15.81 6.72 2.44
N SER A 60 15.44 7.00 1.20
CA SER A 60 16.29 7.65 0.21
C SER A 60 15.52 8.75 -0.49
N GLU A 61 16.21 9.74 -1.03
CA GLU A 61 15.59 10.87 -1.73
C GLU A 61 14.68 10.41 -2.87
N ARG A 62 15.03 9.33 -3.57
CA ARG A 62 14.13 8.68 -4.52
C ARG A 62 14.04 7.21 -4.19
N MET A 63 12.82 6.68 -4.16
CA MET A 63 12.56 5.26 -3.98
C MET A 63 11.41 4.81 -4.86
N GLU A 64 11.60 3.69 -5.55
CA GLU A 64 10.58 3.00 -6.32
C GLU A 64 10.43 1.57 -5.82
N PHE A 65 9.19 1.14 -5.64
CA PHE A 65 8.82 -0.18 -5.15
C PHE A 65 7.92 -0.85 -6.17
N THR A 66 8.34 -1.96 -6.78
CA THR A 66 7.53 -2.71 -7.76
C THR A 66 7.10 -4.05 -7.18
N PHE A 67 5.79 -4.19 -6.93
CA PHE A 67 5.20 -5.39 -6.32
C PHE A 67 5.03 -6.48 -7.39
N SER A 68 5.78 -7.57 -7.24
CA SER A 68 5.85 -8.66 -8.24
C SER A 68 5.20 -9.96 -7.78
N GLY A 69 4.99 -10.13 -6.47
CA GLY A 69 4.43 -11.35 -5.88
C GLY A 69 3.46 -11.08 -4.74
N MET A 70 2.49 -11.97 -4.55
CA MET A 70 1.61 -11.98 -3.37
C MET A 70 2.37 -12.56 -2.19
N VAL A 71 2.07 -12.06 -1.00
CA VAL A 71 2.62 -12.56 0.27
C VAL A 71 1.50 -13.26 1.02
N ASP A 72 1.60 -14.57 1.19
CA ASP A 72 0.70 -15.38 2.00
C ASP A 72 1.40 -15.89 3.27
N GLU A 73 0.71 -16.69 4.08
CA GLU A 73 1.24 -17.25 5.32
C GLU A 73 2.44 -18.19 5.15
N ASN A 74 2.66 -18.71 3.95
CA ASN A 74 3.75 -19.64 3.64
C ASN A 74 4.95 -18.93 3.00
N THR A 75 4.81 -17.65 2.70
CA THR A 75 5.85 -16.85 2.05
C THR A 75 6.99 -16.58 3.03
N LYS A 76 8.22 -16.93 2.62
CA LYS A 76 9.45 -16.68 3.39
C LYS A 76 10.21 -15.55 2.74
N LEU A 77 10.07 -14.35 3.29
CA LEU A 77 10.66 -13.14 2.72
C LEU A 77 12.15 -13.06 3.08
N HIS A 78 13.01 -13.17 2.08
CA HIS A 78 14.44 -12.95 2.20
C HIS A 78 14.77 -11.53 1.77
N PHE A 79 15.44 -10.82 2.67
CA PHE A 79 15.84 -9.43 2.53
C PHE A 79 17.36 -9.41 2.35
N PRO A 80 17.88 -8.99 1.19
CA PRO A 80 19.32 -8.97 0.93
C PRO A 80 20.00 -7.82 1.70
N GLU A 81 21.33 -7.75 1.61
CA GLU A 81 22.03 -6.51 1.98
C GLU A 81 21.55 -5.35 1.10
N GLY A 82 21.52 -4.14 1.68
CA GLY A 82 20.99 -2.97 0.98
C GLY A 82 21.92 -2.53 -0.15
N ALA A 83 21.35 -2.34 -1.34
CA ALA A 83 22.01 -1.78 -2.52
C ALA A 83 21.15 -0.67 -3.14
N ASP A 84 21.59 -0.06 -4.25
CA ASP A 84 20.78 0.91 -4.99
C ASP A 84 19.58 0.24 -5.69
N GLU A 85 19.77 -1.00 -6.16
CA GLU A 85 18.70 -1.86 -6.64
C GLU A 85 18.78 -3.23 -5.97
N PHE A 86 17.66 -3.71 -5.41
CA PHE A 86 17.60 -5.03 -4.77
C PHE A 86 16.21 -5.63 -4.83
N GLU A 87 16.14 -6.95 -4.60
CA GLU A 87 14.90 -7.72 -4.67
C GLU A 87 14.67 -8.46 -3.35
N ILE A 88 13.43 -8.39 -2.85
CA ILE A 88 12.95 -9.24 -1.77
C ILE A 88 12.34 -10.46 -2.41
N THR A 89 12.79 -11.65 -2.00
CA THR A 89 12.41 -12.90 -2.63
C THR A 89 11.77 -13.88 -1.65
N SER A 90 11.09 -14.89 -2.18
CA SER A 90 10.70 -16.09 -1.46
C SER A 90 11.11 -17.31 -2.29
N GLY A 91 12.27 -17.88 -1.98
CA GLY A 91 12.98 -18.78 -2.88
C GLY A 91 13.40 -18.02 -4.16
N ASP A 92 13.12 -18.61 -5.32
CA ASP A 92 13.45 -17.99 -6.62
C ASP A 92 12.42 -16.93 -7.08
N LYS A 93 11.33 -16.75 -6.32
CA LYS A 93 10.26 -15.81 -6.68
C LYS A 93 10.56 -14.41 -6.16
N VAL A 94 10.56 -13.43 -7.04
CA VAL A 94 10.63 -12.01 -6.65
C VAL A 94 9.26 -11.56 -6.12
N ILE A 95 9.27 -11.01 -4.92
CA ILE A 95 8.08 -10.47 -4.25
C ILE A 95 8.01 -8.95 -4.42
N LEU A 96 9.12 -8.25 -4.19
CA LEU A 96 9.21 -6.80 -4.29
C LEU A 96 10.57 -6.42 -4.85
N LYS A 97 10.58 -5.55 -5.86
CA LYS A 97 11.79 -4.88 -6.32
C LYS A 97 11.85 -3.49 -5.72
N VAL A 98 13.03 -3.10 -5.26
CA VAL A 98 13.29 -1.78 -4.70
C VAL A 98 14.41 -1.14 -5.49
N LYS A 99 14.16 0.07 -5.98
CA LYS A 99 15.19 0.97 -6.50
C LYS A 99 15.25 2.18 -5.61
N ARG A 100 16.44 2.66 -5.29
CA ARG A 100 16.65 3.86 -4.50
C ARG A 100 17.85 4.66 -4.99
N GLU A 101 17.76 5.96 -4.87
CA GLU A 101 18.80 6.89 -5.30
C GLU A 101 18.90 8.09 -4.36
N GLY A 102 20.06 8.75 -4.41
CA GLY A 102 20.33 9.97 -3.66
C GLY A 102 20.74 9.73 -2.22
N LYS A 103 20.64 10.77 -1.39
CA LYS A 103 21.01 10.66 0.03
C LYS A 103 20.08 9.70 0.75
N THR A 104 20.64 8.98 1.72
CA THR A 104 19.89 8.06 2.56
C THR A 104 19.81 8.54 4.00
N SER A 105 18.73 8.19 4.69
CA SER A 105 18.55 8.44 6.12
C SER A 105 18.06 7.18 6.82
N GLN A 106 18.75 6.82 7.90
CA GLN A 106 18.34 5.78 8.84
C GLN A 106 17.66 6.36 10.08
N CYS A 107 17.24 7.63 10.04
CA CYS A 107 16.62 8.30 11.17
C CYS A 107 15.31 7.60 11.56
N PRO A 108 15.23 6.97 12.75
CA PRO A 108 14.04 6.21 13.13
C PRO A 108 12.80 7.10 13.25
N THR A 109 12.97 8.36 13.65
CA THR A 109 11.85 9.32 13.75
C THR A 109 11.24 9.57 12.38
N LEU A 110 12.07 9.88 11.38
CA LEU A 110 11.62 10.12 10.01
C LEU A 110 10.96 8.87 9.41
N THR A 111 11.65 7.73 9.49
CA THR A 111 11.15 6.46 8.95
C THR A 111 9.82 6.07 9.59
N ASN A 112 9.71 6.10 10.93
CA ASN A 112 8.46 5.74 11.60
C ASN A 112 7.33 6.73 11.29
N SER A 113 7.64 8.03 11.22
CA SER A 113 6.64 9.05 10.86
C SER A 113 6.11 8.82 9.46
N LEU A 114 6.98 8.58 8.48
CA LEU A 114 6.57 8.35 7.11
C LEU A 114 5.76 7.07 6.97
N ILE A 115 6.21 5.97 7.58
CA ILE A 115 5.46 4.71 7.56
C ILE A 115 4.06 4.93 8.11
N LYS A 116 3.95 5.55 9.29
CA LYS A 116 2.66 5.80 9.93
C LYS A 116 1.74 6.62 9.02
N ASN A 117 2.20 7.78 8.56
CA ASN A 117 1.39 8.71 7.78
C ASN A 117 1.02 8.13 6.40
N TYR A 118 1.92 7.37 5.77
CA TYR A 118 1.62 6.65 4.53
C TYR A 118 0.56 5.57 4.72
N VAL A 119 0.69 4.74 5.75
CA VAL A 119 -0.23 3.63 5.99
C VAL A 119 -1.64 4.15 6.32
N GLU A 120 -1.74 5.20 7.14
CA GLU A 120 -3.00 5.91 7.41
C GLU A 120 -3.60 6.52 6.12
N PHE A 121 -2.77 7.19 5.30
CA PHE A 121 -3.20 7.75 4.02
C PHE A 121 -3.73 6.66 3.07
N SER A 122 -2.99 5.54 2.92
CA SER A 122 -3.31 4.44 2.02
C SER A 122 -4.69 3.84 2.29
N GLY A 123 -5.04 3.66 3.58
CA GLY A 123 -6.34 3.14 4.03
C GLY A 123 -7.56 3.95 3.61
N THR A 124 -7.38 5.26 3.45
CA THR A 124 -8.50 6.19 3.16
C THR A 124 -8.84 6.28 1.68
N THR A 125 -8.04 5.67 0.80
CA THR A 125 -8.17 5.80 -0.65
C THR A 125 -9.38 5.06 -1.23
N PHE A 126 -9.76 3.92 -0.64
CA PHE A 126 -10.95 3.17 -1.01
C PHE A 126 -11.98 3.17 0.15
N PRO A 127 -13.27 3.42 -0.11
CA PRO A 127 -13.88 3.73 -1.40
C PRO A 127 -13.75 5.21 -1.80
N HIS A 128 -13.37 6.08 -0.88
CA HIS A 128 -13.63 7.54 -0.95
C HIS A 128 -12.91 8.30 -2.08
N VAL A 129 -11.77 7.82 -2.57
CA VAL A 129 -11.04 8.47 -3.67
C VAL A 129 -11.30 7.73 -4.99
N ILE A 130 -11.20 6.39 -4.96
CA ILE A 130 -11.27 5.57 -6.17
C ILE A 130 -12.67 5.55 -6.79
N ILE A 131 -13.73 5.43 -5.98
CA ILE A 131 -15.10 5.35 -6.52
C ILE A 131 -15.50 6.67 -7.20
N PRO A 132 -15.34 7.86 -6.59
CA PRO A 132 -15.62 9.12 -7.28
C PRO A 132 -14.76 9.33 -8.52
N LEU A 133 -13.47 8.94 -8.47
CA LEU A 133 -12.55 9.07 -9.59
C LEU A 133 -13.03 8.30 -10.83
N MET A 134 -13.46 7.06 -10.66
CA MET A 134 -14.00 6.24 -11.77
C MET A 134 -15.39 6.72 -12.20
N GLY A 135 -16.21 7.17 -11.25
CA GLY A 135 -17.55 7.71 -11.53
C GLY A 135 -17.54 8.94 -12.45
N LYS A 136 -16.47 9.76 -12.43
CA LYS A 136 -16.27 10.86 -13.39
C LYS A 136 -16.26 10.40 -14.87
N GLN A 137 -15.98 9.13 -15.13
CA GLN A 137 -15.96 8.52 -16.46
C GLN A 137 -17.07 7.47 -16.64
N GLU A 138 -18.12 7.52 -15.80
CA GLU A 138 -19.29 6.62 -15.85
C GLU A 138 -18.95 5.12 -15.81
N VAL A 139 -17.85 4.78 -15.11
CA VAL A 139 -17.42 3.40 -14.87
C VAL A 139 -17.15 3.13 -13.40
N MET A 140 -17.10 1.86 -13.04
CA MET A 140 -16.81 1.41 -11.67
C MET A 140 -16.03 0.09 -11.64
N ILE A 141 -15.42 -0.22 -10.50
CA ILE A 141 -14.89 -1.56 -10.21
C ILE A 141 -16.05 -2.55 -10.22
N ASN A 142 -15.82 -3.78 -10.69
CA ASN A 142 -16.80 -4.85 -10.59
C ASN A 142 -16.68 -5.57 -9.23
N PRO A 143 -17.60 -5.34 -8.28
CA PRO A 143 -17.52 -5.96 -6.95
C PRO A 143 -17.75 -7.48 -6.97
N ALA A 144 -18.33 -8.04 -8.03
CA ALA A 144 -18.49 -9.49 -8.17
C ALA A 144 -17.18 -10.20 -8.53
N ARG A 145 -16.22 -9.49 -9.13
CA ARG A 145 -14.88 -9.98 -9.48
C ARG A 145 -13.85 -8.88 -9.29
N PRO A 146 -13.60 -8.45 -8.05
CA PRO A 146 -12.72 -7.33 -7.78
C PRO A 146 -11.29 -7.71 -8.14
N MET A 147 -10.70 -7.02 -9.11
CA MET A 147 -9.30 -7.16 -9.46
C MET A 147 -8.66 -5.78 -9.50
N VAL A 148 -8.16 -5.35 -8.34
CA VAL A 148 -7.32 -4.17 -8.17
C VAL A 148 -5.98 -4.68 -7.68
N ILE A 149 -4.94 -4.52 -8.51
CA ILE A 149 -3.59 -5.00 -8.22
C ILE A 149 -2.74 -3.78 -7.95
N TYR A 150 -2.04 -3.79 -6.82
CA TYR A 150 -1.02 -2.80 -6.53
C TYR A 150 0.23 -3.11 -7.37
N GLU A 151 0.59 -2.22 -8.29
CA GLU A 151 1.70 -2.41 -9.22
C GLU A 151 3.00 -1.81 -8.67
N SER A 152 2.99 -0.51 -8.37
CA SER A 152 4.18 0.17 -7.86
C SER A 152 3.90 1.39 -6.99
N MET A 153 4.89 1.73 -6.18
CA MET A 153 4.92 2.92 -5.33
C MET A 153 6.15 3.76 -5.64
N LEU A 154 6.01 5.08 -5.55
CA LEU A 154 7.14 6.00 -5.60
C LEU A 154 7.11 6.94 -4.39
N ILE A 155 8.29 7.22 -3.86
CA ILE A 155 8.55 8.31 -2.91
C ILE A 155 9.69 9.13 -3.47
N ASN A 156 9.46 10.43 -3.62
CA ASN A 156 10.44 11.42 -4.03
C ASN A 156 10.48 12.53 -2.98
N LEU A 157 11.62 12.71 -2.34
CA LEU A 157 11.90 13.78 -1.39
C LEU A 157 12.80 14.81 -2.05
N ASP A 158 12.49 16.08 -1.86
CA ASP A 158 13.32 17.18 -2.36
C ASP A 158 14.65 17.26 -1.58
N ASN A 159 14.63 16.82 -0.32
CA ASN A 159 15.80 16.61 0.52
C ASN A 159 15.46 15.61 1.65
N ILE A 160 16.49 14.96 2.21
CA ILE A 160 16.35 13.98 3.29
C ILE A 160 16.43 14.59 4.71
N ASP A 161 16.72 15.90 4.80
CA ASP A 161 16.94 16.62 6.06
C ASP A 161 15.60 17.06 6.70
N ILE A 162 14.69 16.10 6.82
CA ILE A 162 13.33 16.25 7.35
C ILE A 162 13.11 15.30 8.53
N THR A 163 12.13 15.58 9.38
CA THR A 163 11.92 14.87 10.65
C THR A 163 10.62 14.08 10.70
N ALA A 164 9.49 14.70 10.34
CA ALA A 164 8.17 14.09 10.50
C ALA A 164 7.16 14.63 9.49
N PRO A 165 7.33 14.33 8.19
CA PRO A 165 6.46 14.85 7.16
C PRO A 165 5.04 14.28 7.28
N THR A 166 4.02 15.12 7.09
CA THR A 166 2.63 14.72 6.91
C THR A 166 2.32 14.48 5.44
N LEU A 167 1.23 13.78 5.16
CA LEU A 167 0.77 13.52 3.79
C LEU A 167 -0.49 14.34 3.49
N GLU A 168 -0.55 14.87 2.28
CA GLU A 168 -1.70 15.57 1.74
C GLU A 168 -2.09 14.98 0.38
N PHE A 169 -3.39 14.80 0.12
CA PHE A 169 -3.87 14.34 -1.17
C PHE A 169 -3.46 15.29 -2.30
N ALA A 170 -2.97 14.72 -3.39
CA ALA A 170 -2.79 15.41 -4.65
C ALA A 170 -3.72 14.78 -5.71
N GLU A 171 -3.94 15.48 -6.83
CA GLU A 171 -4.90 15.06 -7.85
C GLU A 171 -4.61 13.64 -8.36
N PRO A 172 -5.53 12.68 -8.15
CA PRO A 172 -5.38 11.33 -8.67
C PRO A 172 -5.77 11.30 -10.16
N SER A 173 -5.30 10.30 -10.89
CA SER A 173 -5.70 10.07 -12.28
C SER A 173 -6.20 8.65 -12.50
N PHE A 174 -7.11 8.51 -13.46
CA PHE A 174 -7.63 7.23 -13.89
C PHE A 174 -7.78 7.23 -15.42
N GLU A 175 -7.21 6.20 -16.03
CA GLU A 175 -7.25 5.97 -17.48
C GLU A 175 -7.63 4.51 -17.71
N TYR A 176 -8.43 4.23 -18.73
CA TYR A 176 -8.83 2.86 -19.04
C TYR A 176 -9.00 2.60 -20.53
N THR A 177 -8.89 1.33 -20.90
CA THR A 177 -9.17 0.82 -22.25
C THR A 177 -9.93 -0.50 -22.13
N GLY A 178 -11.16 -0.52 -22.63
CA GLY A 178 -12.06 -1.66 -22.49
C GLY A 178 -12.35 -1.96 -21.01
N LYS A 179 -11.96 -3.15 -20.54
CA LYS A 179 -12.21 -3.60 -19.15
C LYS A 179 -10.98 -3.46 -18.23
N ARG A 180 -9.90 -2.81 -18.67
CA ARG A 180 -8.66 -2.64 -17.91
C ARG A 180 -8.35 -1.16 -17.77
N GLY A 181 -7.88 -0.75 -16.60
CA GLY A 181 -7.50 0.63 -16.34
C GLY A 181 -6.36 0.75 -15.35
N LYS A 182 -5.76 1.94 -15.32
CA LYS A 182 -4.69 2.34 -14.42
C LYS A 182 -5.20 3.46 -13.53
N ILE A 183 -5.04 3.30 -12.22
CA ILE A 183 -5.28 4.35 -11.23
C ILE A 183 -3.92 4.81 -10.72
N THR A 184 -3.71 6.12 -10.69
CA THR A 184 -2.56 6.74 -10.02
C THR A 184 -3.08 7.62 -8.91
N LEU A 185 -2.84 7.22 -7.66
CA LEU A 185 -3.12 8.05 -6.49
C LEU A 185 -1.86 8.84 -6.16
N ARG A 186 -1.99 10.13 -5.87
CA ARG A 186 -0.86 11.01 -5.61
C ARG A 186 -0.99 11.67 -4.25
N PHE A 187 0.15 11.96 -3.63
CA PHE A 187 0.22 12.72 -2.40
C PHE A 187 1.45 13.60 -2.35
N ASN A 188 1.33 14.72 -1.64
CA ASN A 188 2.46 15.57 -1.27
C ASN A 188 2.96 15.15 0.12
N LEU A 189 4.27 15.25 0.33
CA LEU A 189 4.86 15.22 1.66
C LEU A 189 5.08 16.65 2.12
N LEU A 190 4.57 16.99 3.30
CA LEU A 190 4.67 18.33 3.87
C LEU A 190 5.42 18.28 5.20
N GLU A 191 6.42 19.14 5.38
CA GLU A 191 7.03 19.40 6.69
C GLU A 191 6.73 20.84 7.09
N ASN A 192 6.10 21.02 8.26
CA ASN A 192 5.67 22.34 8.75
C ASN A 192 4.85 23.15 7.72
N GLY A 193 4.04 22.46 6.90
CA GLY A 193 3.23 23.05 5.84
C GLY A 193 3.96 23.34 4.53
N VAL A 194 5.27 23.07 4.45
CA VAL A 194 6.06 23.24 3.22
C VAL A 194 6.19 21.90 2.51
N LYS A 195 5.96 21.87 1.20
CA LYS A 195 6.17 20.67 0.40
C LYS A 195 7.67 20.32 0.35
N VAL A 196 7.97 19.10 0.77
CA VAL A 196 9.33 18.52 0.83
C VAL A 196 9.44 17.25 -0.01
N GLY A 197 8.40 16.90 -0.76
CA GLY A 197 8.39 15.74 -1.63
C GLY A 197 7.00 15.39 -2.15
N CYS A 198 6.92 14.30 -2.88
CA CYS A 198 5.68 13.68 -3.35
C CYS A 198 5.81 12.16 -3.37
N GLY A 199 4.67 11.49 -3.47
CA GLY A 199 4.62 10.08 -3.76
C GLY A 199 3.44 9.70 -4.63
N GLU A 200 3.55 8.52 -5.22
CA GLU A 200 2.54 7.98 -6.13
C GLU A 200 2.28 6.51 -5.79
N LYS A 201 1.01 6.10 -5.95
CA LYS A 201 0.56 4.71 -5.85
C LYS A 201 -0.08 4.33 -7.17
N HIS A 202 0.53 3.38 -7.88
CA HIS A 202 0.05 2.87 -9.16
C HIS A 202 -0.70 1.56 -8.97
N MET A 203 -1.93 1.52 -9.49
CA MET A 203 -2.76 0.33 -9.43
C MET A 203 -3.31 -0.02 -10.80
N VAL A 204 -3.40 -1.31 -11.08
CA VAL A 204 -4.08 -1.85 -12.26
C VAL A 204 -5.43 -2.40 -11.84
N VAL A 205 -6.48 -1.94 -12.49
CA VAL A 205 -7.85 -2.45 -12.32
C VAL A 205 -8.23 -3.27 -13.54
N SER A 206 -8.88 -4.41 -13.31
CA SER A 206 -9.50 -5.19 -14.38
C SER A 206 -10.94 -5.54 -14.07
N GLY A 207 -11.69 -5.89 -15.11
CA GLY A 207 -13.11 -6.18 -15.00
C GLY A 207 -13.96 -4.93 -14.81
N ILE A 208 -13.47 -3.75 -15.21
CA ILE A 208 -14.22 -2.49 -15.16
C ILE A 208 -15.57 -2.69 -15.86
N ARG A 209 -16.62 -2.11 -15.26
CA ARG A 209 -17.99 -2.15 -15.76
C ARG A 209 -18.62 -0.76 -15.74
N GLU A 210 -19.73 -0.62 -16.45
CA GLU A 210 -20.57 0.58 -16.41
C GLU A 210 -20.99 0.91 -14.97
N TYR A 211 -21.03 2.21 -14.69
CA TYR A 211 -21.43 2.74 -13.40
C TYR A 211 -22.88 2.38 -13.08
N CYS A 212 -23.11 1.94 -11.84
CA CYS A 212 -24.44 1.68 -11.31
C CYS A 212 -24.49 2.19 -9.88
N GLN A 213 -25.31 3.23 -9.65
CA GLN A 213 -25.39 3.89 -8.35
C GLN A 213 -25.75 2.90 -7.23
N THR A 214 -26.75 2.05 -7.43
CA THR A 214 -27.14 1.02 -6.45
C THR A 214 -25.99 0.08 -6.12
N THR A 215 -25.24 -0.39 -7.12
CA THR A 215 -24.09 -1.27 -6.87
C THR A 215 -22.95 -0.56 -6.14
N VAL A 216 -22.76 0.74 -6.41
CA VAL A 216 -21.78 1.56 -5.69
C VAL A 216 -22.20 1.76 -4.23
N ASP A 217 -23.47 2.08 -3.99
CA ASP A 217 -24.02 2.25 -2.65
C ASP A 217 -23.89 0.97 -1.83
N ASP A 218 -24.21 -0.18 -2.41
CA ASP A 218 -24.06 -1.49 -1.79
C ASP A 218 -22.59 -1.78 -1.44
N LEU A 219 -21.66 -1.44 -2.35
CA LEU A 219 -20.22 -1.62 -2.15
C LEU A 219 -19.70 -0.73 -1.00
N ILE A 220 -20.14 0.53 -0.94
CA ILE A 220 -19.78 1.46 0.13
C ILE A 220 -20.37 0.99 1.46
N ALA A 221 -21.64 0.58 1.47
CA ALA A 221 -22.32 0.06 2.66
C ALA A 221 -21.59 -1.18 3.21
N PHE A 222 -21.25 -2.13 2.34
CA PHE A 222 -20.48 -3.32 2.69
C PHE A 222 -19.12 -2.96 3.31
N TYR A 223 -18.39 -2.01 2.73
CA TYR A 223 -17.09 -1.59 3.27
C TYR A 223 -17.23 -0.91 4.64
N ASN A 224 -18.23 -0.04 4.79
CA ASN A 224 -18.51 0.66 6.04
C ASN A 224 -18.96 -0.29 7.15
N GLU A 225 -19.80 -1.27 6.84
CA GLU A 225 -20.23 -2.31 7.79
C GLU A 225 -19.02 -3.12 8.27
N ARG A 226 -18.14 -3.53 7.35
CA ARG A 226 -16.90 -4.22 7.70
C ARG A 226 -15.99 -3.36 8.58
N LYS A 227 -15.88 -2.08 8.28
CA LYS A 227 -15.13 -1.13 9.11
C LYS A 227 -15.72 -1.02 10.52
N ALA A 228 -17.03 -0.98 10.66
CA ALA A 228 -17.69 -0.91 11.96
C ALA A 228 -17.56 -2.21 12.77
N THR A 229 -17.58 -3.37 12.11
CA THR A 229 -17.65 -4.69 12.78
C THR A 229 -16.29 -5.34 13.03
N LEU A 230 -15.30 -5.08 12.16
CA LEU A 230 -14.00 -5.74 12.22
C LEU A 230 -12.91 -4.85 12.81
N LYS A 231 -13.18 -3.56 13.08
CA LYS A 231 -12.22 -2.68 13.73
C LYS A 231 -11.99 -3.17 15.16
N PRO A 232 -10.78 -3.61 15.52
CA PRO A 232 -10.51 -4.06 16.88
C PRO A 232 -10.64 -2.88 17.86
N ALA A 233 -11.13 -3.18 19.06
CA ALA A 233 -11.29 -2.21 20.16
C ALA A 233 -9.95 -1.62 20.61
#